data_AF-A0A914QLU7-F1
#
_entry.id   AF-A0A914QLU7-F1
#
_cell.length_a   1.000
_cell.length_b   1.000
_cell.length_c   1.000
_cell.angle_alpha   90.00
_cell.angle_beta   90.00
_cell.angle_gamma   90.00
#
_symmetry.space_group_name_H-M   'P 1'
#
loop_
_entity.id
_entity.type
_entity.pdbx_description
1 polymer ?
#
loop_
_entity_poly.entity_id
_entity_poly.type
_entity_poly.pdbx_seq_one_letter_code
_entity_poly.pdbx_strand_id
1 'polypeptide(L)'
;MASVPTKPDEKTKKNDALATAILKNKDKPNRLFVENLEKDDNSVISMSPAKMDELGMFRGDTITLKGKKRKETVCILLPDEACPDGKILMNKVVRHNLRVRLGDTIT
;
A
#
# COMPACT_ATOMS: atom_id res chain seq x y z
N MET A 1 14.96 -4.06 47.12
CA MET A 1 13.90 -3.07 46.88
C MET A 1 13.30 -3.36 45.51
N ALA A 2 12.10 -3.95 45.46
CA ALA A 2 11.45 -4.31 44.20
C ALA A 2 10.62 -3.11 43.72
N SER A 3 11.02 -2.50 42.61
CA SER A 3 10.26 -1.44 41.95
C SER A 3 9.01 -2.04 41.29
N VAL A 4 7.83 -1.66 41.77
CA VAL A 4 6.53 -2.02 41.20
C VAL A 4 6.39 -1.39 39.81
N PRO A 5 5.93 -2.13 38.78
CA PRO A 5 5.66 -1.55 37.47
C PRO A 5 4.36 -0.72 37.53
N THR A 6 4.49 0.60 37.69
CA THR A 6 3.35 1.52 37.65
C THR A 6 2.81 1.59 36.22
N LYS A 7 1.53 1.20 36.02
CA LYS A 7 0.86 1.33 34.72
C LYS A 7 0.88 2.80 34.28
N PRO A 8 1.28 3.13 33.04
CA PRO A 8 1.34 4.51 32.59
C PRO A 8 -0.07 5.12 32.51
N ASP A 9 -0.21 6.32 33.08
CA ASP A 9 -1.42 7.13 33.12
C ASP A 9 -2.04 7.35 31.72
N GLU A 10 -3.37 7.41 31.63
CA GLU A 10 -4.08 7.56 30.35
C GLU A 10 -3.75 8.87 29.62
N LYS A 11 -3.32 9.91 30.34
CA LYS A 11 -2.92 11.20 29.76
C LYS A 11 -1.60 11.10 28.99
N THR A 12 -0.63 10.35 29.50
CA THR A 12 0.66 10.12 28.82
C THR A 12 0.47 9.30 27.54
N LYS A 13 -0.39 8.27 27.57
CA LYS A 13 -0.75 7.49 26.37
C LYS A 13 -1.43 8.32 25.28
N LYS A 14 -2.31 9.27 25.66
CA LYS A 14 -2.96 10.18 24.71
C LYS A 14 -1.96 11.15 24.08
N ASN A 15 -1.02 11.67 24.86
CA ASN A 15 0.04 12.54 24.36
C ASN A 15 0.99 11.79 23.41
N ASP A 16 1.38 10.56 23.74
CA ASP A 16 2.19 9.71 22.84
C ASP A 16 1.42 9.37 21.55
N ALA A 17 0.12 9.12 21.65
CA ALA A 17 -0.73 8.84 20.49
C ALA A 17 -0.94 10.06 19.56
N LEU A 18 -0.94 11.27 20.13
CA LEU A 18 -0.99 12.54 19.39
C LEU A 18 0.37 12.85 18.76
N ALA A 19 1.47 12.66 19.51
CA ALA A 19 2.83 12.87 19.02
C ALA A 19 3.18 11.92 17.86
N THR A 20 2.69 10.68 17.90
CA THR A 20 2.89 9.67 16.83
C THR A 20 1.81 9.70 15.74
N ALA A 21 0.82 10.61 15.81
CA ALA A 21 -0.30 10.63 14.87
C ALA A 21 0.12 10.86 13.41
N ILE A 22 1.25 11.54 13.16
CA ILE A 22 1.79 11.78 11.82
C ILE A 22 2.34 10.48 11.19
N LEU A 23 2.89 9.58 12.02
CA LEU A 23 3.48 8.31 11.59
C LEU A 23 2.42 7.23 11.36
N LYS A 24 1.19 7.43 11.85
CA LYS A 24 0.10 6.48 11.67
C LYS A 24 -0.32 6.46 10.20
N ASN A 25 -0.38 5.26 9.64
CA ASN A 25 -0.93 5.04 8.32
C ASN A 25 -2.39 5.51 8.31
N LYS A 26 -2.70 6.47 7.45
CA LYS A 26 -4.08 6.91 7.22
C LYS A 26 -4.74 5.93 6.27
N ASP A 27 -5.91 5.43 6.64
CA ASP A 27 -6.72 4.60 5.76
C ASP A 27 -7.22 5.47 4.60
N LYS A 28 -6.80 5.10 3.39
CA LYS A 28 -7.26 5.71 2.14
C LYS A 28 -7.64 4.57 1.20
N PRO A 29 -8.70 4.75 0.39
CA PRO A 29 -9.17 3.69 -0.51
C PRO A 29 -8.14 3.32 -1.58
N ASN A 30 -7.31 4.27 -2.00
CA ASN A 30 -6.25 4.08 -3.00
C ASN A 30 -4.95 3.48 -2.43
N ARG A 31 -4.95 3.02 -1.19
CA ARG A 31 -3.77 2.52 -0.51
C ARG A 31 -3.75 0.99 -0.60
N LEU A 32 -2.85 0.45 -1.43
CA LEU A 32 -2.82 -0.98 -1.77
C LEU A 32 -1.52 -1.64 -1.32
N PHE A 33 -1.60 -2.92 -0.95
CA PHE A 33 -0.45 -3.73 -0.56
C PHE A 33 0.19 -4.42 -1.76
N VAL A 34 1.51 -4.35 -1.84
CA VAL A 34 2.29 -4.94 -2.94
C VAL A 34 2.39 -6.44 -2.76
N GLU A 35 1.94 -7.20 -3.76
CA GLU A 35 2.11 -8.64 -3.86
C GLU A 35 2.73 -9.02 -5.22
N ASN A 36 3.17 -10.28 -5.35
CA ASN A 36 3.93 -10.74 -6.50
C ASN A 36 3.00 -11.15 -7.64
N LEU A 37 3.27 -10.64 -8.85
CA LEU A 37 2.67 -11.13 -10.08
C LEU A 37 3.62 -12.15 -10.74
N GLU A 38 3.09 -13.28 -11.22
CA GLU A 38 3.89 -14.26 -11.98
C GLU A 38 4.09 -13.87 -13.45
N LYS A 39 3.25 -12.98 -13.98
CA LYS A 39 3.37 -12.44 -15.34
C LYS A 39 4.56 -11.48 -15.43
N ASP A 40 5.36 -11.63 -16.48
CA ASP A 40 6.65 -10.94 -16.64
C ASP A 40 6.57 -9.59 -17.37
N ASP A 41 5.38 -9.00 -17.48
CA ASP A 41 5.18 -7.70 -18.13
C ASP A 41 5.58 -6.53 -17.22
N ASN A 42 6.45 -5.66 -17.71
CA ASN A 42 7.00 -4.53 -16.94
C ASN A 42 6.07 -3.30 -16.90
N SER A 43 5.06 -3.28 -17.76
CA SER A 43 4.12 -2.17 -17.91
C SER A 43 2.74 -2.48 -17.32
N VAL A 44 2.52 -3.70 -16.80
CA VAL A 44 1.20 -4.19 -16.43
C VAL A 44 1.10 -4.40 -14.92
N ILE A 45 -0.06 -4.05 -14.36
CA ILE A 45 -0.40 -4.28 -12.97
C ILE A 45 -1.78 -4.92 -12.89
N SER A 46 -1.98 -5.79 -11.91
CA SER A 46 -3.26 -6.45 -11.69
C SER A 46 -3.86 -6.09 -10.33
N MET A 47 -5.17 -5.88 -10.31
CA MET A 47 -5.97 -5.70 -9.10
C MET A 47 -7.36 -6.32 -9.30
N SER A 48 -8.10 -6.47 -8.21
CA SER A 48 -9.45 -6.99 -8.26
C SER A 48 -10.39 -6.03 -8.98
N PRO A 49 -11.36 -6.53 -9.76
CA PRO A 49 -12.35 -5.69 -10.44
C PRO A 49 -13.18 -4.86 -9.45
N ALA A 50 -13.52 -5.41 -8.28
CA ALA A 50 -14.23 -4.68 -7.23
C ALA A 50 -13.47 -3.41 -6.77
N LYS A 51 -12.13 -3.48 -6.66
CA LYS A 51 -11.30 -2.32 -6.34
C LYS A 51 -11.17 -1.33 -7.48
N MET A 52 -11.21 -1.79 -8.72
CA MET A 52 -11.26 -0.89 -9.88
C MET A 52 -12.53 -0.05 -9.87
N ASP A 53 -13.68 -0.68 -9.64
CA ASP A 53 -14.98 -0.03 -9.61
C ASP A 53 -15.08 0.99 -8.47
N GLU A 54 -14.54 0.66 -7.29
CA GLU A 54 -14.47 1.59 -6.14
C GLU A 54 -13.64 2.84 -6.44
N LEU A 55 -12.55 2.68 -7.19
CA LEU A 55 -11.66 3.78 -7.60
C LEU A 55 -12.11 4.47 -8.88
N GLY A 56 -13.15 3.96 -9.57
CA GLY A 56 -13.62 4.46 -10.85
C GLY A 56 -12.61 4.30 -11.99
N MET A 57 -11.78 3.25 -11.94
CA MET A 57 -10.79 2.94 -12.97
C MET A 57 -11.32 1.89 -13.95
N PHE A 58 -10.91 2.00 -15.21
CA PHE A 58 -11.30 1.06 -16.25
C PHE A 58 -10.12 0.18 -16.68
N ARG A 59 -10.45 -0.95 -17.30
CA ARG A 59 -9.45 -1.84 -17.90
C ARG A 59 -8.67 -1.07 -18.98
N GLY A 60 -7.34 -1.10 -18.87
CA GLY A 60 -6.44 -0.44 -19.83
C GLY A 60 -6.09 1.00 -19.46
N ASP A 61 -6.60 1.53 -18.35
CA ASP A 61 -6.22 2.85 -17.88
C ASP A 61 -4.74 2.92 -17.49
N THR A 62 -4.17 4.10 -17.73
CA THR A 62 -2.79 4.41 -17.38
C THR A 62 -2.76 5.05 -16.00
N ILE A 63 -2.20 4.33 -15.02
CA ILE A 63 -2.16 4.76 -13.63
C ILE A 63 -0.75 5.14 -13.20
N THR A 64 -0.65 6.15 -12.34
CA THR A 64 0.63 6.55 -11.72
C THR A 64 0.70 5.99 -10.32
N LEU A 65 1.64 5.07 -10.09
CA LEU A 65 1.94 4.51 -8.79
C LEU A 65 2.99 5.35 -8.07
N LYS A 66 2.75 5.65 -6.80
CA LYS A 66 3.70 6.32 -5.91
C LYS A 66 4.28 5.33 -4.91
N GLY A 67 5.59 5.16 -5.01
CA GLY A 67 6.39 4.30 -4.14
C GLY A 67 7.10 5.07 -3.04
N LYS A 68 8.16 4.46 -2.50
CA LYS A 68 9.01 5.07 -1.48
C LYS A 68 10.06 5.99 -2.12
N LYS A 69 10.67 6.85 -1.31
CA LYS A 69 11.76 7.76 -1.75
C LYS A 69 11.40 8.63 -2.97
N ARG A 70 10.14 9.09 -3.06
CA ARG A 70 9.60 9.91 -4.16
C ARG A 70 9.79 9.29 -5.54
N LYS A 71 9.77 7.95 -5.60
CA LYS A 71 9.77 7.23 -6.88
C LYS A 71 8.35 7.01 -7.32
N GLU A 72 8.10 7.35 -8.57
CA GLU A 72 6.81 7.17 -9.23
C GLU A 72 7.02 6.32 -10.49
N THR A 73 6.02 5.55 -10.87
CA THR A 73 6.07 4.72 -12.08
C THR A 73 4.69 4.69 -12.69
N VAL A 74 4.64 4.71 -14.01
CA VAL A 74 3.40 4.67 -14.78
C VAL A 74 3.22 3.26 -15.32
N CYS A 75 2.02 2.72 -15.20
CA CYS A 75 1.70 1.37 -15.67
C CYS A 75 0.23 1.29 -16.11
N ILE A 76 -0.09 0.21 -16.82
CA ILE A 76 -1.40 -0.10 -17.37
C ILE A 76 -2.11 -1.07 -16.43
N LEU A 77 -3.39 -0.82 -16.22
CA LEU A 77 -4.21 -1.58 -15.30
C LEU A 77 -4.97 -2.72 -15.98
N LEU A 78 -4.85 -3.94 -15.45
CA LEU A 78 -5.60 -5.12 -15.91
C LEU A 78 -6.40 -5.76 -14.76
N PRO A 79 -7.68 -6.11 -14.97
CA PRO A 79 -8.48 -6.80 -13.96
C PRO A 79 -8.02 -8.24 -13.78
N ASP A 80 -7.99 -8.69 -12.53
CA ASP A 80 -7.74 -10.08 -12.17
C ASP A 80 -8.65 -10.49 -11.00
N GLU A 81 -9.50 -11.49 -11.25
CA GLU A 81 -10.49 -12.00 -10.27
C GLU A 81 -9.85 -12.86 -9.18
N ALA A 82 -8.63 -13.37 -9.40
CA ALA A 82 -7.91 -14.17 -8.40
C ALA A 82 -7.28 -13.30 -7.29
N CYS A 83 -7.21 -11.98 -7.50
CA CYS A 83 -6.61 -11.05 -6.55
C CYS A 83 -7.59 -10.67 -5.43
N PRO A 84 -7.16 -10.68 -4.15
CA PRO A 84 -7.98 -10.18 -3.06
C PRO A 84 -8.03 -8.64 -3.07
N ASP A 85 -9.16 -8.11 -2.58
CA ASP A 85 -9.38 -6.67 -2.46
C ASP A 85 -8.35 -6.01 -1.53
N GLY A 86 -7.72 -4.93 -1.99
CA GLY A 86 -6.71 -4.19 -1.22
C GLY A 86 -5.26 -4.59 -1.51
N LYS A 87 -5.04 -5.55 -2.40
CA LYS A 87 -3.71 -5.88 -2.92
C LYS A 87 -3.54 -5.46 -4.37
N ILE A 88 -2.29 -5.29 -4.77
CA ILE A 88 -1.89 -4.97 -6.13
C ILE A 88 -0.71 -5.85 -6.53
N LEU A 89 -0.86 -6.55 -7.65
CA LEU A 89 0.13 -7.47 -8.16
C LEU A 89 1.01 -6.78 -9.19
N MET A 90 2.32 -6.80 -8.95
CA MET A 90 3.30 -6.23 -9.87
C MET A 90 4.57 -7.07 -9.94
N ASN A 91 5.25 -7.01 -11.08
CA ASN A 91 6.52 -7.68 -11.29
C ASN A 91 7.68 -7.00 -10.51
N LYS A 92 8.79 -7.72 -10.35
CA LYS A 92 10.03 -7.32 -9.69
C LYS A 92 10.60 -6.00 -10.23
N VAL A 93 10.49 -5.74 -11.54
CA VAL A 93 10.99 -4.50 -12.16
C VAL A 93 10.22 -3.28 -11.65
N VAL A 94 8.89 -3.35 -11.62
CA VAL A 94 8.02 -2.28 -11.10
C VAL A 94 8.31 -2.02 -9.62
N ARG A 95 8.47 -3.09 -8.81
CA ARG A 95 8.85 -2.97 -7.39
C ARG A 95 10.21 -2.29 -7.21
N HIS A 96 11.18 -2.64 -8.06
CA HIS A 96 12.51 -2.04 -8.03
C HIS A 96 12.45 -0.54 -8.34
N ASN A 97 11.68 -0.15 -9.37
CA ASN A 97 11.48 1.25 -9.76
C ASN A 97 10.87 2.09 -8.63
N LEU A 98 9.84 1.55 -7.97
CA LEU A 98 9.14 2.17 -6.84
C LEU A 98 9.89 2.08 -5.50
N ARG A 99 11.00 1.32 -5.45
CA ARG A 99 11.78 1.03 -4.24
C ARG A 99 10.96 0.43 -3.10
N VAL A 100 10.08 -0.51 -3.44
CA VAL A 100 9.19 -1.22 -2.50
C VAL A 100 9.51 -2.71 -2.43
N ARG A 101 9.10 -3.36 -1.35
CA ARG A 101 9.16 -4.81 -1.15
C ARG A 101 7.75 -5.40 -1.07
N LEU A 102 7.65 -6.73 -1.07
CA LEU A 102 6.37 -7.41 -0.83
C LEU A 102 5.83 -7.01 0.54
N GLY A 103 4.52 -6.75 0.63
CA GLY A 103 3.86 -6.26 1.83
C GLY A 103 4.03 -4.77 2.11
N ASP A 104 4.87 -4.06 1.36
CA ASP A 104 4.88 -2.60 1.41
C ASP A 104 3.58 -2.04 0.83
N THR A 105 3.26 -0.82 1.25
CA THR A 105 2.10 -0.11 0.80
C THR A 105 2.47 0.94 -0.25
N ILE A 106 1.65 1.05 -1.29
CA ILE A 106 1.73 2.07 -2.33
C ILE A 106 0.40 2.81 -2.48
N THR A 107 0.44 3.93 -3.21
CA THR A 107 -0.71 4.83 -3.45
C THR A 107 -0.75 5.33 -4.87
#